data_AF-A0A5K1CFD4-F1
#
_entry.id   AF-A0A5K1CFD4-F1
#
_cell.length_a   1.000
_cell.length_b   1.000
_cell.length_c   1.000
_cell.angle_alpha   90.00
_cell.angle_beta   90.00
_cell.angle_gamma   90.00
#
_symmetry.space_group_name_H-M   'P 1'
#
loop_
_entity.id
_entity.type
_entity.pdbx_description
1 polymer ?
#
loop_
_entity_poly.entity_id
_entity_poly.type
_entity_poly.pdbx_seq_one_letter_code
_entity_poly.pdbx_strand_id
1 'polypeptide(L)'
;MCTFQGQEDLTEMVNKLATDVATHKEALGNAAESFGEMKDEMKVLREQVADLAAMNRALTDIVTALQAEVKELQVKNHTLQRQISVGGGDDRLARVDVQRPAKYNGTRDSRVIDNFLFQVQYYLDLQGIMGDDLQVKTTTILLEGNAVAWWRRKKLDIQKGICTIDTFDDF
;
A
#
# COMPACT_ATOMS: atom_id res chain seq x y z
N MET A 1 -45.47 21.48 -84.23
CA MET A 1 -45.67 21.18 -82.79
C MET A 1 -44.56 20.29 -82.22
N CYS A 2 -44.04 19.28 -82.93
CA CYS A 2 -43.03 18.36 -82.37
C CYS A 2 -41.68 18.98 -81.97
N THR A 3 -41.26 20.11 -82.55
CA THR A 3 -39.97 20.75 -82.25
C THR A 3 -39.97 21.56 -80.95
N PHE A 4 -41.11 22.11 -80.55
CA PHE A 4 -41.23 22.90 -79.31
C PHE A 4 -41.22 22.02 -78.06
N GLN A 5 -41.88 20.85 -78.09
CA GLN A 5 -41.91 19.92 -76.95
C GLN A 5 -40.52 19.35 -76.61
N GLY A 6 -39.75 18.94 -77.63
CA GLY A 6 -38.39 18.43 -77.40
C GLY A 6 -37.42 19.48 -76.85
N GLN A 7 -37.69 20.77 -77.09
CA GLN A 7 -36.89 21.86 -76.55
C GLN A 7 -37.26 22.17 -75.09
N GLU A 8 -38.53 22.04 -74.70
CA GLU A 8 -38.97 22.11 -73.29
C GLU A 8 -38.40 20.94 -72.46
N ASP A 9 -38.47 19.70 -72.96
CA ASP A 9 -37.95 18.52 -72.26
C ASP A 9 -36.43 18.61 -72.02
N LEU A 10 -35.68 19.13 -73.00
CA LEU A 10 -34.24 19.40 -72.86
C LEU A 10 -33.96 20.48 -71.81
N THR A 11 -34.77 21.52 -71.77
CA THR A 11 -34.60 22.63 -70.81
C THR A 11 -34.88 22.14 -69.38
N GLU A 12 -35.90 21.31 -69.18
CA GLU A 12 -36.18 20.69 -67.88
C GLU A 12 -35.03 19.79 -67.43
N MET A 13 -34.49 18.95 -68.33
CA MET A 13 -33.37 18.06 -68.04
C MET A 13 -32.11 18.83 -67.63
N VAL A 14 -31.79 19.93 -68.34
CA VAL A 14 -30.65 20.79 -68.01
C VAL A 14 -30.82 21.47 -66.66
N ASN A 15 -32.02 21.95 -66.34
CA ASN A 15 -32.31 22.56 -65.03
C ASN A 15 -32.16 21.54 -63.89
N LYS A 16 -32.67 20.32 -64.09
CA LYS A 16 -32.50 19.24 -63.11
C LYS A 16 -31.04 18.84 -62.92
N LEU A 17 -30.28 18.73 -64.00
CA LEU A 17 -28.85 18.46 -63.92
C LEU A 17 -28.11 19.58 -63.17
N ALA A 18 -28.48 20.84 -63.39
CA ALA A 18 -27.90 21.97 -62.67
C ALA A 18 -28.19 21.91 -61.16
N THR A 19 -29.40 21.53 -60.75
CA THR A 19 -29.73 21.33 -59.32
C THR A 19 -28.99 20.15 -58.71
N ASP A 20 -28.86 19.05 -59.45
CA ASP A 20 -28.13 17.86 -58.98
C ASP A 20 -26.62 18.16 -58.84
N VAL A 21 -26.03 18.91 -59.77
CA VAL A 21 -24.62 19.35 -59.68
C VAL A 21 -24.41 20.29 -58.50
N ALA A 22 -25.35 21.22 -58.23
CA ALA A 22 -25.25 22.12 -57.09
C ALA A 22 -25.30 21.36 -55.76
N THR A 23 -26.25 20.43 -55.61
CA THR A 23 -26.39 19.60 -54.40
C THR A 23 -25.20 18.66 -54.20
N HIS A 24 -24.68 18.04 -55.25
CA HIS A 24 -23.47 17.22 -55.16
C HIS A 24 -22.23 18.05 -54.81
N LYS A 25 -22.09 19.26 -55.33
CA LYS A 25 -20.98 20.16 -54.99
C LYS A 25 -21.01 20.54 -53.51
N GLU A 26 -22.18 20.84 -52.96
CA GLU A 26 -22.35 21.12 -51.54
C GLU A 26 -22.02 19.90 -50.68
N ALA A 27 -22.57 18.72 -51.02
CA ALA A 27 -22.28 17.48 -50.32
C ALA A 27 -20.78 17.13 -50.33
N LEU A 28 -20.09 17.38 -51.45
CA LEU A 28 -18.65 17.17 -51.56
C LEU A 28 -17.85 18.15 -50.67
N GLY A 29 -18.30 19.40 -50.56
CA GLY A 29 -17.72 20.39 -49.65
C GLY A 29 -17.84 19.96 -48.19
N ASN A 30 -19.06 19.58 -47.77
CA ASN A 30 -19.33 19.12 -46.41
C ASN A 30 -18.53 17.83 -46.08
N ALA A 31 -18.42 16.91 -47.04
CA ALA A 31 -17.60 15.72 -46.87
C ALA A 31 -16.10 16.06 -46.72
N ALA A 32 -15.58 17.00 -47.51
CA ALA A 32 -14.19 17.43 -47.41
C ALA A 32 -13.88 18.08 -46.06
N GLU A 33 -14.80 18.88 -45.51
CA GLU A 33 -14.69 19.48 -44.18
C GLU A 33 -14.67 18.41 -43.09
N SER A 34 -15.63 17.48 -43.10
CA SER A 34 -15.68 16.37 -42.13
C SER A 34 -14.44 15.47 -42.19
N PHE A 35 -13.90 15.21 -43.39
CA PHE A 35 -12.62 14.49 -43.53
C PHE A 35 -11.43 15.28 -42.96
N GLY A 36 -11.45 16.61 -43.03
CA GLY A 36 -10.46 17.48 -42.41
C GLY A 36 -10.50 17.35 -40.88
N GLU A 37 -11.68 17.48 -40.28
CA GLU A 37 -11.88 17.33 -38.84
C GLU A 37 -11.43 15.95 -38.33
N MET A 38 -11.86 14.88 -38.99
CA MET A 38 -11.46 13.51 -38.64
C MET A 38 -9.94 13.31 -38.73
N LYS A 39 -9.28 13.93 -39.71
CA LYS A 39 -7.82 13.87 -39.84
C LYS A 39 -7.12 14.56 -38.68
N ASP A 40 -7.63 15.71 -38.25
CA ASP A 40 -7.08 16.46 -37.11
C ASP A 40 -7.30 15.69 -35.80
N GLU A 41 -8.49 15.10 -35.59
CA GLU A 41 -8.76 14.22 -34.46
C GLU A 41 -7.83 12.99 -34.45
N MET A 42 -7.60 12.37 -35.61
CA MET A 42 -6.69 11.21 -35.72
C MET A 42 -5.24 11.59 -35.40
N LYS A 43 -4.83 12.83 -35.68
CA LYS A 43 -3.52 13.35 -35.29
C LYS A 43 -3.43 13.50 -33.77
N VAL A 44 -4.44 14.10 -33.14
CA VAL A 44 -4.50 14.25 -31.67
C VAL A 44 -4.49 12.89 -30.98
N LEU A 45 -5.28 11.93 -31.45
CA LEU A 45 -5.30 10.56 -30.90
C LEU A 45 -3.93 9.88 -31.01
N ARG A 46 -3.22 10.08 -32.14
CA ARG A 46 -1.87 9.53 -32.31
C ARG A 46 -0.88 10.13 -31.31
N GLU A 47 -0.97 11.43 -31.04
CA GLU A 47 -0.15 12.11 -30.03
C GLU A 47 -0.45 11.56 -28.63
N GLN A 48 -1.73 11.44 -28.25
CA GLN A 48 -2.14 10.86 -26.97
C GLN A 48 -1.66 9.41 -26.79
N VAL A 49 -1.73 8.58 -27.84
CA VAL A 49 -1.22 7.20 -27.80
C VAL A 49 0.30 7.18 -27.63
N ALA A 50 1.03 8.11 -28.26
CA ALA A 50 2.48 8.22 -28.08
C ALA A 50 2.85 8.60 -26.64
N ASP A 51 2.13 9.56 -26.05
CA ASP A 51 2.32 9.99 -24.67
C ASP A 51 2.01 8.86 -23.68
N LEU A 52 0.89 8.15 -23.89
CA LEU A 52 0.53 7.00 -23.06
C LEU A 52 1.59 5.88 -23.17
N ALA A 53 2.11 5.64 -24.36
CA ALA A 53 3.19 4.67 -24.57
C ALA A 53 4.52 5.09 -23.91
N ALA A 54 4.80 6.39 -23.80
CA ALA A 54 5.95 6.90 -23.06
C ALA A 54 5.76 6.73 -21.54
N MET A 55 4.57 7.05 -21.02
CA MET A 55 4.22 6.85 -19.61
C MET A 55 4.31 5.37 -19.20
N ASN A 56 3.78 4.46 -20.01
CA ASN A 56 3.84 3.02 -19.75
C ASN A 56 5.29 2.50 -19.71
N ARG A 57 6.18 3.03 -20.55
CA ARG A 57 7.62 2.70 -20.51
C ARG A 57 8.26 3.18 -19.21
N ALA A 58 8.03 4.44 -18.82
CA ALA A 58 8.56 4.99 -17.58
C ALA A 58 8.05 4.21 -16.34
N LEU A 59 6.77 3.82 -16.32
CA LEU A 59 6.22 2.99 -15.26
C LEU A 59 6.89 1.61 -15.21
N THR A 60 7.15 1.00 -16.36
CA THR A 60 7.85 -0.29 -16.46
C THR A 60 9.27 -0.18 -15.90
N ASP A 61 9.99 0.91 -16.19
CA ASP A 61 11.35 1.15 -15.68
C ASP A 61 11.34 1.28 -14.15
N ILE A 62 10.40 2.04 -13.59
CA ILE A 62 10.24 2.20 -12.13
C ILE A 62 9.94 0.85 -11.47
N VAL A 63 9.00 0.08 -12.01
CA VAL A 63 8.66 -1.26 -11.48
C VAL A 63 9.89 -2.16 -11.49
N THR A 64 10.68 -2.13 -12.56
CA THR A 64 11.90 -2.94 -12.69
C THR A 64 12.96 -2.52 -11.66
N ALA A 65 13.13 -1.21 -11.45
CA ALA A 65 14.05 -0.68 -10.43
C ALA A 65 13.63 -1.11 -9.01
N LEU A 66 12.35 -0.96 -8.67
CA LEU A 66 11.82 -1.40 -7.37
C LEU A 66 11.97 -2.91 -7.16
N GLN A 67 11.74 -3.71 -8.20
CA GLN A 67 11.98 -5.16 -8.14
C GLN A 67 13.45 -5.50 -7.87
N ALA A 68 14.39 -4.72 -8.40
CA ALA A 68 15.82 -4.89 -8.11
C ALA A 68 16.15 -4.53 -6.66
N GLU A 69 15.64 -3.40 -6.15
CA GLU A 69 15.83 -2.99 -4.75
C GLU A 69 15.24 -4.01 -3.77
N VAL A 70 14.04 -4.52 -4.04
CA VAL A 70 13.42 -5.57 -3.22
C VAL A 70 14.30 -6.83 -3.17
N LYS A 71 14.85 -7.26 -4.31
CA LYS A 71 15.78 -8.40 -4.34
C LYS A 71 17.04 -8.13 -3.53
N GLU A 72 17.60 -6.92 -3.63
CA GLU A 72 18.78 -6.54 -2.85
C GLU A 72 18.48 -6.56 -1.35
N LEU A 73 17.34 -5.99 -0.92
CA LEU A 73 16.89 -6.01 0.46
C LEU A 73 16.65 -7.44 0.97
N GLN A 74 16.06 -8.31 0.16
CA GLN A 74 15.89 -9.72 0.50
C GLN A 74 17.23 -10.43 0.71
N VAL A 75 18.23 -10.17 -0.16
CA VAL A 75 19.59 -10.71 0.00
C VAL A 75 20.26 -10.17 1.27
N LYS A 76 20.13 -8.87 1.55
CA LYS A 76 20.65 -8.26 2.79
C LYS A 76 20.00 -8.89 4.02
N ASN A 77 18.68 -9.05 4.01
CA ASN A 77 17.96 -9.64 5.13
C ASN A 77 18.36 -11.11 5.34
N HIS A 78 18.47 -11.91 4.28
CA HIS A 78 18.95 -13.29 4.38
C HIS A 78 20.39 -13.37 4.88
N THR A 79 21.26 -12.45 4.46
CA THR A 79 22.64 -12.35 4.95
C THR A 79 22.67 -12.03 6.45
N LEU A 80 21.89 -11.04 6.89
CA LEU A 80 21.75 -10.69 8.30
C LEU A 80 21.21 -11.86 9.13
N GLN A 81 20.15 -12.54 8.65
CA GLN A 81 19.61 -13.74 9.30
C GLN A 81 20.64 -14.87 9.39
N ARG A 82 21.47 -15.05 8.35
CA ARG A 82 22.57 -16.02 8.37
C ARG A 82 23.66 -15.61 9.34
N GLN A 83 24.03 -14.33 9.43
CA GLN A 83 24.99 -13.85 10.41
C GLN A 83 24.50 -14.09 11.84
N ILE A 84 23.19 -13.89 12.10
CA ILE A 84 22.55 -14.22 13.38
C ILE A 84 22.57 -15.73 13.67
N SER A 85 22.46 -16.59 12.64
CA SER A 85 22.40 -18.05 12.79
C SER A 85 23.76 -18.77 12.77
N VAL A 86 24.76 -18.26 12.05
CA VAL A 86 26.10 -18.85 11.89
C VAL A 86 27.11 -18.24 12.87
N GLY A 87 26.90 -16.97 13.26
CA GLY A 87 27.61 -16.33 14.35
C GLY A 87 26.87 -16.54 15.65
N GLY A 88 27.23 -17.60 16.37
CA GLY A 88 26.95 -17.65 17.80
C GLY A 88 27.64 -16.47 18.49
N GLY A 89 26.91 -15.37 18.69
CA GLY A 89 27.17 -14.34 19.69
C GLY A 89 28.45 -13.52 19.54
N ASP A 90 28.45 -12.56 18.63
CA ASP A 90 29.15 -11.28 18.89
C ASP A 90 28.21 -10.07 18.72
N ASP A 91 26.90 -10.32 18.83
CA ASP A 91 25.93 -9.31 19.30
C ASP A 91 25.71 -9.48 20.82
N ARG A 92 26.78 -9.83 21.52
CA ARG A 92 27.01 -9.39 22.90
C ARG A 92 27.60 -7.97 22.89
N LEU A 93 27.22 -7.13 21.92
CA LEU A 93 27.40 -5.69 22.02
C LEU A 93 26.57 -5.23 23.23
N ALA A 94 27.23 -5.25 24.39
CA ALA A 94 26.78 -4.68 25.64
C ALA A 94 25.31 -4.97 25.98
N ARG A 95 24.85 -6.24 25.90
CA ARG A 95 23.84 -6.65 26.88
C ARG A 95 24.56 -6.53 28.22
N VAL A 96 24.44 -5.35 28.83
CA VAL A 96 24.70 -5.13 30.24
C VAL A 96 24.13 -6.38 30.92
N ASP A 97 24.91 -7.04 31.76
CA ASP A 97 24.39 -8.15 32.55
C ASP A 97 23.40 -7.52 33.55
N VAL A 98 22.20 -7.21 33.05
CA VAL A 98 21.19 -6.48 33.79
C VAL A 98 20.72 -7.48 34.83
N GLN A 99 21.08 -7.21 36.08
CA GLN A 99 20.63 -8.03 37.17
C GLN A 99 19.10 -8.11 37.11
N ARG A 100 18.60 -9.33 37.09
CA ARG A 100 17.17 -9.60 37.08
C ARG A 100 16.53 -8.94 38.31
N PRO A 101 15.42 -8.18 38.16
CA PRO A 101 14.73 -7.57 39.28
C PRO A 101 14.33 -8.59 40.35
N ALA A 102 14.25 -8.12 41.59
CA ALA A 102 13.75 -8.94 42.69
C ALA A 102 12.30 -9.36 42.40
N LYS A 103 11.95 -10.59 42.81
CA LYS A 103 10.58 -11.07 42.65
C LYS A 103 9.65 -10.36 43.61
N TYR A 104 8.42 -10.12 43.16
CA TYR A 104 7.39 -9.48 43.98
C TYR A 104 6.43 -10.53 44.55
N ASN A 105 6.33 -10.57 45.88
CA ASN A 105 5.56 -11.58 46.61
C ASN A 105 4.08 -11.22 46.86
N GLY A 106 3.65 -10.01 46.48
CA GLY A 106 2.30 -9.50 46.76
C GLY A 106 2.17 -8.63 48.02
N THR A 107 3.26 -8.02 48.48
CA THR A 107 3.24 -7.06 49.61
C THR A 107 2.43 -5.82 49.25
N ARG A 108 1.36 -5.55 50.00
CA ARG A 108 0.43 -4.43 49.76
C ARG A 108 0.96 -3.09 50.29
N ASP A 109 2.18 -2.74 49.90
CA ASP A 109 2.78 -1.43 50.14
C ASP A 109 2.96 -0.73 48.79
N SER A 110 2.40 0.47 48.64
CA SER A 110 2.42 1.20 47.37
C SER A 110 3.85 1.48 46.90
N ARG A 111 4.78 1.79 47.82
CA ARG A 111 6.18 2.07 47.45
C ARG A 111 6.88 0.83 46.91
N VAL A 112 6.55 -0.34 47.47
CA VAL A 112 7.11 -1.63 47.01
C VAL A 112 6.58 -1.99 45.63
N ILE A 113 5.30 -1.73 45.38
CA ILE A 113 4.65 -1.95 44.09
C ILE A 113 5.24 -1.01 43.02
N ASP A 114 5.30 0.28 43.30
CA ASP A 114 5.82 1.29 42.37
C ASP A 114 7.28 1.00 42.02
N ASN A 115 8.09 0.66 43.01
CA ASN A 115 9.49 0.31 42.80
C ASN A 115 9.64 -0.99 42.00
N PHE A 116 8.77 -2.00 42.23
CA PHE A 116 8.77 -3.21 41.42
C PHE A 116 8.46 -2.91 39.95
N LEU A 117 7.35 -2.20 39.68
CA LEU A 117 6.95 -1.86 38.30
C LEU A 117 8.04 -1.05 37.58
N PHE A 118 8.62 -0.06 38.26
CA PHE A 118 9.73 0.72 37.72
C PHE A 118 10.94 -0.16 37.37
N GLN A 119 11.35 -1.07 38.27
CA GLN A 119 12.48 -1.96 38.02
C GLN A 119 12.22 -2.95 36.88
N VAL A 120 10.99 -3.45 36.75
CA VAL A 120 10.62 -4.34 35.64
C VAL A 120 10.64 -3.58 34.32
N GLN A 121 10.01 -2.41 34.24
CA GLN A 121 10.00 -1.60 33.01
C GLN A 121 11.43 -1.29 32.55
N TYR A 122 12.28 -0.82 33.47
CA TYR A 122 13.67 -0.53 33.17
C TYR A 122 14.47 -1.78 32.73
N TYR A 123 14.19 -2.93 33.33
CA TYR A 123 14.78 -4.21 32.92
C TYR A 123 14.33 -4.63 31.51
N LEU A 124 13.04 -4.48 31.18
CA LEU A 124 12.51 -4.77 29.85
C LEU A 124 13.17 -3.89 28.80
N ASP A 125 13.31 -2.60 29.09
CA ASP A 125 13.95 -1.62 28.20
C ASP A 125 15.43 -1.95 27.96
N LEU A 126 16.20 -2.24 29.02
CA LEU A 126 17.61 -2.59 28.90
C LEU A 126 17.85 -3.94 28.20
N GLN A 127 16.93 -4.90 28.33
CA GLN A 127 16.99 -6.18 27.63
C GLN A 127 16.50 -6.10 26.19
N GLY A 128 15.95 -4.96 25.75
CA GLY A 128 15.36 -4.77 24.43
C GLY A 128 14.12 -5.64 24.22
N ILE A 129 13.37 -5.95 25.28
CA ILE A 129 12.16 -6.76 25.19
C ILE A 129 11.04 -5.90 24.62
N MET A 130 10.78 -6.10 23.32
CA MET A 130 9.71 -5.41 22.58
C MET A 130 8.50 -6.33 22.41
N GLY A 131 7.31 -5.74 22.47
CA GLY A 131 6.03 -6.41 22.28
C GLY A 131 5.29 -6.68 23.59
N ASP A 132 4.05 -6.20 23.63
CA ASP A 132 3.24 -6.14 24.84
C ASP A 132 3.02 -7.51 25.50
N ASP A 133 2.70 -8.54 24.71
CA ASP A 133 2.56 -9.93 25.19
C ASP A 133 3.85 -10.47 25.84
N LEU A 134 5.03 -10.13 25.28
CA LEU A 134 6.31 -10.59 25.80
C LEU A 134 6.71 -9.83 27.07
N GLN A 135 6.36 -8.54 27.17
CA GLN A 135 6.55 -7.73 28.36
C GLN A 135 5.68 -8.23 29.52
N VAL A 136 4.38 -8.45 29.29
CA VAL A 136 3.46 -9.03 30.28
C VAL A 136 3.96 -10.40 30.72
N LYS A 137 4.32 -11.29 29.77
CA LYS A 137 4.88 -12.61 30.11
C LYS A 137 6.12 -12.49 30.98
N THR A 138 7.09 -11.66 30.61
CA THR A 138 8.32 -11.46 31.38
C THR A 138 8.04 -10.97 32.81
N THR A 139 7.17 -9.97 32.94
CA THR A 139 6.74 -9.40 34.22
C THR A 139 6.13 -10.46 35.13
N THR A 140 5.33 -11.38 34.56
CA THR A 140 4.65 -12.42 35.35
C THR A 140 5.62 -13.47 35.91
N ILE A 141 6.77 -13.70 35.27
CA ILE A 141 7.84 -14.59 35.78
C ILE A 141 8.55 -13.93 37.00
N LEU A 142 8.43 -12.61 37.15
CA LEU A 142 8.95 -11.85 38.29
C LEU A 142 7.97 -11.81 39.47
N LEU A 143 6.81 -12.48 39.37
CA LEU A 143 5.88 -12.63 40.49
C LEU A 143 6.18 -13.89 41.30
N GLU A 144 5.93 -13.82 42.60
CA GLU A 144 5.95 -14.95 43.52
C GLU A 144 4.86 -14.83 44.61
N GLY A 145 4.77 -15.83 45.49
CA GLY A 145 3.86 -15.80 46.63
C GLY A 145 2.40 -15.53 46.26
N ASN A 146 1.82 -14.49 46.84
CA ASN A 146 0.42 -14.12 46.62
C ASN A 146 0.21 -13.44 45.26
N ALA A 147 1.23 -12.78 44.71
CA ALA A 147 1.12 -12.11 43.42
C ALA A 147 0.97 -13.10 42.25
N VAL A 148 1.71 -14.21 42.27
CA VAL A 148 1.54 -15.25 41.24
C VAL A 148 0.18 -15.95 41.34
N ALA A 149 -0.38 -16.09 42.55
CA ALA A 149 -1.73 -16.63 42.74
C ALA A 149 -2.80 -15.69 42.17
N TRP A 150 -2.64 -14.38 42.37
CA TRP A 150 -3.48 -13.37 41.73
C TRP A 150 -3.39 -13.43 40.20
N TRP A 151 -2.17 -13.49 39.63
CA TRP A 151 -1.98 -13.59 38.18
C TRP A 151 -2.63 -14.83 37.58
N ARG A 152 -2.52 -15.99 38.24
CA ARG A 152 -3.19 -17.23 37.80
C ARG A 152 -4.71 -17.06 37.72
N ARG A 153 -5.30 -16.33 38.66
CA ARG A 153 -6.74 -16.02 38.64
C ARG A 153 -7.08 -15.05 37.51
N LYS A 154 -6.31 -13.97 37.36
CA LYS A 154 -6.48 -13.01 36.26
C LYS A 154 -6.35 -13.65 34.88
N LYS A 155 -5.43 -14.58 34.70
CA LYS A 155 -5.29 -15.34 33.45
C LYS A 155 -6.55 -16.13 33.10
N LEU A 156 -7.24 -16.70 34.08
CA LEU A 156 -8.53 -17.38 33.84
C LEU A 156 -9.64 -16.38 33.48
N ASP A 157 -9.62 -15.19 34.08
CA ASP A 157 -10.58 -14.13 33.76
C ASP A 157 -10.36 -13.62 32.32
N ILE A 158 -9.10 -13.46 31.89
CA ILE A 158 -8.74 -13.12 30.49
C ILE A 158 -9.22 -14.21 29.52
N GLN A 159 -9.00 -15.48 29.84
CA GLN A 159 -9.47 -16.60 29.01
C GLN A 159 -11.00 -16.66 28.87
N LYS A 160 -11.72 -16.15 29.88
CA LYS A 160 -13.18 -16.06 29.87
C LYS A 160 -13.70 -14.76 29.26
N GLY A 161 -12.82 -13.85 28.84
CA GLY A 161 -13.18 -12.52 28.33
C GLY A 161 -13.75 -11.58 29.40
N ILE A 162 -13.47 -11.83 30.68
CA ILE A 162 -13.98 -11.04 31.82
C ILE A 162 -13.12 -9.78 32.03
N CYS A 163 -11.82 -9.84 31.71
CA CYS A 163 -10.93 -8.69 31.71
C CYS A 163 -9.84 -8.83 30.63
N THR A 164 -9.16 -7.74 30.32
CA THR A 164 -8.08 -7.69 29.33
C THR A 164 -6.85 -7.09 29.99
N ILE A 165 -5.69 -7.74 29.80
CA ILE A 165 -4.36 -7.24 30.20
C ILE A 165 -3.45 -7.58 29.02
N ASP A 166 -3.41 -6.68 28.04
CA ASP A 166 -2.67 -6.89 26.81
C ASP A 166 -1.34 -6.12 26.84
N THR A 167 -1.27 -5.03 27.60
CA THR A 167 -0.09 -4.17 27.73
C THR A 167 0.51 -4.23 29.14
N PHE A 168 1.74 -3.74 29.27
CA PHE A 168 2.37 -3.55 30.59
C PHE A 168 1.63 -2.52 31.44
N ASP A 169 1.00 -1.51 30.84
CA ASP A 169 0.22 -0.50 31.55
C ASP A 169 -1.10 -1.05 32.11
N ASP A 170 -1.64 -2.12 31.51
CA ASP A 170 -2.84 -2.81 32.00
C ASP A 170 -2.56 -3.78 33.16
N PHE A 171 -1.29 -4.12 33.39
CA PHE A 171 -0.85 -5.14 34.34
C PHE A 171 -0.79 -4.64 35.79
#